data_AF-A0A8J4T1J9-F1
#
_entry.id   AF-A0A8J4T1J9-F1
#
_cell.length_a   1.000
_cell.length_b   1.000
_cell.length_c   1.000
_cell.angle_alpha   90.00
_cell.angle_beta   90.00
_cell.angle_gamma   90.00
#
_symmetry.space_group_name_H-M   'P 1'
#
loop_
_entity.id
_entity.type
_entity.pdbx_description
1 polymer ?
#
loop_
_entity_poly.entity_id
_entity_poly.type
_entity_poly.pdbx_seq_one_letter_code
_entity_poly.pdbx_strand_id
1 'polypeptide(L)'
;MESNGTLTLTDLYSRTHLLSTNMASSPMRIEPPSKMSVYPFPGDTVISCTFTNKWNQIWQENLTVEIMPVNLTGTINGKDTGDQKVTVGENRIYTCDILNLNGSETTGGIWTAQLFGKDVDFVEIQMKNGHARVVPRDPPGFYKSSGQVQVNCVFSTPTGDIIHQFNRTITITGK
;
A
#
# COMPACT_ATOMS: atom_id res chain seq x y z
N MET A 1 -8.44 32.90 13.76
CA MET A 1 -7.14 32.28 14.09
C MET A 1 -6.17 32.67 12.98
N GLU A 2 -5.46 33.78 13.16
CA GLU A 2 -4.55 34.33 12.15
C GLU A 2 -3.17 33.70 12.35
N SER A 3 -2.77 32.80 11.45
CA SER A 3 -1.45 32.16 11.46
C SER A 3 -0.40 33.11 10.87
N ASN A 4 0.08 34.06 11.65
CA ASN A 4 1.28 34.86 11.28
C ASN A 4 2.53 33.98 11.43
N GLY A 5 2.81 33.18 10.41
CA GLY A 5 4.02 32.37 10.30
C GLY A 5 4.25 31.89 8.88
N THR A 6 5.46 31.42 8.62
CA THR A 6 5.91 30.91 7.33
C THR A 6 6.02 29.39 7.41
N LEU A 7 5.33 28.70 6.49
CA LEU A 7 5.53 27.26 6.27
C LEU A 7 6.59 27.07 5.16
N THR A 8 7.46 26.08 5.30
CA THR A 8 8.40 25.68 4.26
C THR A 8 8.36 24.16 4.09
N LEU A 9 8.55 23.73 2.84
CA LEU A 9 8.62 22.32 2.47
C LEU A 9 10.00 22.05 1.86
N THR A 10 10.77 21.19 2.50
CA THR A 10 12.14 20.85 2.08
C THR A 10 12.26 19.35 1.85
N ASP A 11 12.64 18.95 0.64
CA ASP A 11 13.03 17.57 0.37
C ASP A 11 14.38 17.26 1.02
N LEU A 12 14.38 16.43 2.07
CA LEU A 12 15.56 16.11 2.86
C LEU A 12 16.63 15.36 2.07
N TYR A 13 16.26 14.71 0.97
CA TYR A 13 17.17 13.93 0.14
C TYR A 13 17.45 14.55 -1.23
N SER A 14 16.92 15.77 -1.48
CA SER A 14 17.14 16.50 -2.74
C SER A 14 16.84 15.67 -4.00
N ARG A 15 15.78 14.85 -3.95
CA ARG A 15 15.28 13.99 -5.04
C ARG A 15 14.46 14.81 -6.04
N THR A 16 15.07 15.84 -6.63
CA THR A 16 14.43 16.74 -7.61
C THR A 16 13.98 16.05 -8.90
N HIS A 17 14.46 14.83 -9.15
CA HIS A 17 14.00 13.95 -10.24
C HIS A 17 12.69 13.21 -9.92
N LEU A 18 12.31 13.12 -8.63
CA LEU A 18 11.07 12.50 -8.16
C LEU A 18 9.96 13.53 -8.04
N LEU A 19 10.22 14.67 -7.39
CA LEU A 19 9.20 15.68 -7.11
C LEU A 19 9.79 17.08 -7.03
N SER A 20 8.91 18.08 -6.90
CA SER A 20 9.26 19.44 -6.51
C SER A 20 8.30 19.99 -5.46
N THR A 21 8.73 21.02 -4.73
CA THR A 21 7.88 21.73 -3.77
C THR A 21 7.53 23.13 -4.29
N ASN A 22 6.24 23.42 -4.36
CA ASN A 22 5.72 24.72 -4.76
C ASN A 22 5.35 25.53 -3.51
N MET A 23 6.30 26.32 -3.04
CA MET A 23 6.12 27.21 -1.88
C MET A 23 5.35 28.49 -2.22
N ALA A 24 5.17 28.81 -3.51
CA ALA A 24 4.47 30.01 -3.97
C ALA A 24 2.95 29.81 -4.10
N SER A 25 2.47 28.56 -4.09
CA SER A 25 1.04 28.25 -4.12
C SER A 25 0.39 28.33 -2.74
N SER A 26 -0.91 28.61 -2.70
CA SER A 26 -1.74 28.48 -1.50
C SER A 26 -2.94 27.56 -1.80
N PRO A 27 -3.03 26.36 -1.19
CA PRO A 27 -2.03 25.77 -0.28
C PRO A 27 -0.70 25.47 -0.97
N MET A 28 0.39 25.34 -0.20
CA MET A 28 1.69 24.83 -0.69
C MET A 28 1.53 23.41 -1.21
N ARG A 29 2.26 23.05 -2.26
CA ARG A 29 2.07 21.77 -2.95
C ARG A 29 3.36 20.99 -3.09
N ILE A 30 3.23 19.68 -3.03
CA ILE A 30 4.21 18.72 -3.54
C ILE A 30 3.70 18.31 -4.91
N GLU A 31 4.52 18.52 -5.93
CA GLU A 31 4.14 18.39 -7.32
C GLU A 31 5.16 17.48 -8.03
N PRO A 32 4.84 17.02 -9.26
CA PRO A 32 5.86 16.44 -10.13
C PRO A 32 7.13 17.30 -10.25
N PRO A 33 8.24 16.73 -10.74
CA PRO A 33 9.45 17.49 -11.00
C PRO A 33 9.18 18.74 -11.82
N SER A 34 9.96 19.80 -11.61
CA SER A 34 9.73 21.10 -12.24
C SER A 34 9.56 20.97 -13.77
N LYS A 35 8.51 21.61 -14.29
CA LYS A 35 8.11 21.56 -15.72
C LYS A 35 7.55 20.22 -16.20
N MET A 36 7.25 19.28 -15.31
CA MET A 36 6.53 18.04 -15.62
C MET A 36 5.08 18.11 -15.14
N SER A 37 4.20 17.40 -15.83
CA SER A 37 2.79 17.23 -15.46
C SER A 37 2.50 15.90 -14.78
N VAL A 38 3.49 15.00 -14.69
CA VAL A 38 3.37 13.64 -14.13
C VAL A 38 4.63 13.26 -13.36
N TYR A 39 4.49 12.38 -12.37
CA TYR A 39 5.63 11.78 -11.67
C TYR A 39 6.31 10.74 -12.58
N PRO A 40 7.56 10.95 -13.00
CA PRO A 40 8.18 10.14 -14.06
C PRO A 40 8.74 8.81 -13.59
N PHE A 41 9.09 8.69 -12.31
CA PHE A 41 9.75 7.52 -11.74
C PHE A 41 9.12 7.15 -10.39
N PRO A 42 8.96 5.84 -10.11
CA PRO A 42 8.61 5.42 -8.77
C PRO A 42 9.76 5.66 -7.79
N GLY A 43 9.43 5.72 -6.51
CA GLY A 43 10.39 5.86 -5.41
C GLY A 43 9.82 6.68 -4.27
N ASP A 44 10.62 6.85 -3.22
CA ASP A 44 10.23 7.58 -2.02
C ASP A 44 11.21 8.72 -1.68
N THR A 45 10.70 9.72 -0.96
CA THR A 45 11.52 10.71 -0.28
C THR A 45 10.83 11.21 0.98
N VAL A 46 11.55 11.98 1.80
CA VAL A 46 11.01 12.62 3.00
C VAL A 46 11.01 14.12 2.81
N ILE A 47 9.82 14.72 2.89
CA ILE A 47 9.63 16.17 2.92
C ILE A 47 9.56 16.61 4.37
N SER A 48 10.46 17.52 4.77
CA SER A 48 10.33 18.21 6.03
C SER A 48 9.42 19.43 5.89
N CYS A 49 8.38 19.45 6.70
CA CYS A 49 7.40 20.52 6.84
C CYS A 49 7.79 21.37 8.04
N THR A 50 8.29 22.58 7.82
CA THR A 50 8.73 23.47 8.89
C THR A 50 7.84 24.70 8.96
N PHE A 51 7.19 24.92 10.09
CA PHE A 51 6.42 26.13 10.36
C PHE A 51 7.19 27.03 11.34
N THR A 52 7.44 28.27 10.94
CA THR A 52 8.06 29.29 11.79
C THR A 52 7.06 30.41 12.05
N ASN A 53 6.72 30.68 13.31
CA ASN A 53 5.83 31.79 13.63
C ASN A 53 6.57 33.14 13.72
N LYS A 54 5.80 34.23 13.88
CA LYS A 54 6.33 35.59 14.07
C LYS A 54 7.27 35.79 15.28
N TRP A 55 7.32 34.84 16.20
CA TRP A 55 8.22 34.85 17.37
C TRP A 55 9.44 33.95 17.17
N ASN A 56 9.70 33.49 15.94
CA ASN A 56 10.78 32.57 15.57
C ASN A 56 10.70 31.20 16.28
N GLN A 57 9.52 30.80 16.75
CA GLN A 57 9.31 29.43 17.22
C GLN A 57 9.11 28.53 16.00
N ILE A 58 9.77 27.36 16.02
CA ILE A 58 9.82 26.43 14.91
C ILE A 58 9.12 25.13 15.31
N TRP A 59 8.21 24.67 14.45
CA TRP A 59 7.65 23.33 14.48
C TRP A 59 8.06 22.60 13.21
N GLN A 60 8.49 21.35 13.34
CA GLN A 60 8.96 20.56 12.22
C GLN A 60 8.34 19.17 12.29
N GLU A 61 7.77 18.75 11.16
CA GLU A 61 7.24 17.41 10.95
C GLU A 61 7.81 16.84 9.66
N ASN A 62 7.94 15.52 9.58
CA ASN A 62 8.43 14.84 8.38
C ASN A 62 7.29 14.07 7.72
N LEU A 63 7.10 14.31 6.43
CA LEU A 63 6.17 13.62 5.57
C LEU A 63 6.94 12.69 4.64
N THR A 64 6.71 11.39 4.75
CA THR A 64 7.16 10.44 3.73
C THR A 64 6.25 10.57 2.51
N VAL A 65 6.85 10.85 1.36
CA VAL A 65 6.16 10.91 0.07
C VAL A 65 6.59 9.72 -0.75
N GLU A 66 5.61 8.96 -1.21
CA GLU A 66 5.82 7.76 -1.98
C GLU A 66 5.16 7.91 -3.35
N ILE A 67 5.95 7.71 -4.40
CA ILE A 67 5.52 7.74 -5.78
C ILE A 67 5.46 6.29 -6.27
N MET A 68 4.24 5.83 -6.51
CA MET A 68 4.02 4.47 -6.99
C MET A 68 4.19 4.36 -8.51
N PRO A 69 4.59 3.20 -9.03
CA PRO A 69 4.52 2.90 -10.45
C PRO A 69 3.09 3.04 -11.00
N VAL A 70 2.99 3.48 -12.25
CA VAL A 70 1.68 3.59 -12.96
C VAL A 70 0.96 2.24 -13.03
N ASN A 71 1.71 1.17 -13.26
CA ASN A 71 1.18 -0.19 -13.41
C ASN A 71 1.54 -1.02 -12.18
N LEU A 72 0.69 -0.95 -11.17
CA LEU A 72 0.78 -1.83 -10.00
C LEU A 72 0.35 -3.24 -10.37
N THR A 73 1.10 -4.22 -9.87
CA THR A 73 0.90 -5.63 -10.19
C THR A 73 0.65 -6.44 -8.92
N GLY A 74 -0.62 -6.69 -8.61
CA GLY A 74 -1.02 -7.43 -7.41
C GLY A 74 -0.59 -8.90 -7.38
N THR A 75 -0.20 -9.39 -6.21
CA THR A 75 0.13 -10.78 -5.90
C THR A 75 -0.48 -11.21 -4.57
N ILE A 76 -0.69 -12.53 -4.41
CA ILE A 76 -1.02 -13.10 -3.10
C ILE A 76 0.09 -14.05 -2.57
N ASN A 77 1.17 -14.24 -3.33
CA ASN A 77 2.26 -15.17 -2.99
C ASN A 77 3.65 -14.52 -3.02
N GLY A 78 3.75 -13.23 -3.35
CA GLY A 78 5.00 -12.46 -3.43
C GLY A 78 5.89 -12.82 -4.62
N LYS A 79 5.41 -13.62 -5.59
CA LYS A 79 6.23 -14.15 -6.69
C LYS A 79 5.62 -13.91 -8.07
N ASP A 80 4.31 -14.08 -8.18
CA ASP A 80 3.60 -14.02 -9.46
C ASP A 80 2.18 -13.45 -9.31
N THR A 81 1.52 -13.26 -10.45
CA THR A 81 0.15 -12.76 -10.56
C THR A 81 -0.87 -13.88 -10.78
N GLY A 82 -0.46 -15.14 -10.68
CA GLY A 82 -1.28 -16.28 -11.04
C GLY A 82 -2.30 -16.63 -9.97
N ASP A 83 -3.29 -17.41 -10.38
CA ASP A 83 -4.10 -18.16 -9.44
C ASP A 83 -3.24 -19.21 -8.74
N GLN A 84 -3.60 -19.50 -7.49
CA GLN A 84 -2.81 -20.34 -6.61
C GLN A 84 -3.43 -21.72 -6.47
N LYS A 85 -2.56 -22.71 -6.27
CA LYS A 85 -2.94 -24.08 -5.92
C LYS A 85 -2.31 -24.45 -4.60
N VAL A 86 -3.07 -25.18 -3.78
CA VAL A 86 -2.63 -25.71 -2.49
C VAL A 86 -3.25 -27.09 -2.28
N THR A 87 -2.55 -27.98 -1.59
CA THR A 87 -3.05 -29.33 -1.33
C THR A 87 -3.76 -29.40 0.02
N VAL A 88 -4.79 -30.24 0.13
CA VAL A 88 -5.36 -30.63 1.42
C VAL A 88 -4.25 -31.13 2.36
N GLY A 89 -4.27 -30.64 3.61
CA GLY A 89 -3.27 -30.91 4.64
C GLY A 89 -2.16 -29.86 4.75
N GLU A 90 -2.04 -28.93 3.79
CA GLU A 90 -1.11 -27.81 3.89
C GLU A 90 -1.69 -26.65 4.73
N ASN A 91 -0.80 -25.82 5.29
CA ASN A 91 -1.14 -24.64 6.07
C ASN A 91 -0.67 -23.32 5.43
N ARG A 92 -0.55 -23.33 4.09
CA ARG A 92 0.02 -22.21 3.35
C ARG A 92 -0.80 -20.93 3.56
N ILE A 93 -0.09 -19.83 3.77
CA ILE A 93 -0.68 -18.50 3.94
C ILE A 93 -0.43 -17.68 2.69
N TYR A 94 -1.44 -16.97 2.23
CA TYR A 94 -1.37 -16.03 1.12
C TYR A 94 -1.53 -14.60 1.65
N THR A 95 -0.81 -13.64 1.11
CA THR A 95 -0.80 -12.25 1.58
C THR A 95 -1.00 -11.31 0.41
N CYS A 96 -2.05 -10.49 0.45
CA CYS A 96 -2.28 -9.46 -0.56
C CYS A 96 -1.09 -8.48 -0.57
N ASP A 97 -0.49 -8.30 -1.74
CA ASP A 97 0.70 -7.50 -1.92
C ASP A 97 0.84 -7.02 -3.37
N ILE A 98 1.87 -6.23 -3.66
CA ILE A 98 2.23 -5.78 -5.01
C ILE A 98 3.64 -6.28 -5.35
N LEU A 99 3.83 -6.84 -6.55
CA LEU A 99 5.13 -7.24 -7.04
C LEU A 99 6.03 -6.05 -7.35
N ASN A 100 7.33 -6.24 -7.11
CA ASN A 100 8.38 -5.28 -7.40
C ASN A 100 8.24 -3.93 -6.68
N LEU A 101 7.40 -3.87 -5.63
CA LEU A 101 7.50 -2.83 -4.63
C LEU A 101 8.40 -3.30 -3.50
N ASN A 102 9.33 -2.47 -3.07
CA ASN A 102 10.08 -2.72 -1.86
C ASN A 102 9.16 -2.45 -0.66
N GLY A 103 9.23 -3.20 0.44
CA GLY A 103 8.26 -3.09 1.54
C GLY A 103 8.14 -1.71 2.23
N SER A 104 9.00 -0.74 1.90
CA SER A 104 8.82 0.68 2.27
C SER A 104 7.75 1.38 1.44
N GLU A 105 7.54 0.93 0.20
CA GLU A 105 6.65 1.48 -0.83
C GLU A 105 5.18 1.02 -0.67
N THR A 106 4.78 0.64 0.53
CA THR A 106 3.36 0.46 0.88
C THR A 106 3.03 1.03 2.26
N THR A 107 3.96 1.75 2.90
CA THR A 107 3.87 2.13 4.32
C THR A 107 2.78 3.17 4.60
N GLY A 108 2.30 3.88 3.58
CA GLY A 108 1.21 4.85 3.69
C GLY A 108 -0.19 4.30 3.41
N GLY A 109 -0.33 3.08 2.89
CA GLY A 109 -1.62 2.51 2.49
C GLY A 109 -2.11 1.38 3.39
N ILE A 110 -3.37 1.00 3.19
CA ILE A 110 -4.05 -0.05 3.95
C ILE A 110 -4.45 -1.17 2.99
N TRP A 111 -4.10 -2.40 3.32
CA TRP A 111 -4.64 -3.58 2.65
C TRP A 111 -5.94 -4.01 3.30
N THR A 112 -6.90 -4.41 2.48
CA THR A 112 -8.07 -5.18 2.88
C THR A 112 -8.27 -6.34 1.90
N ALA A 113 -8.99 -7.37 2.35
CA ALA A 113 -9.34 -8.50 1.50
C ALA A 113 -10.78 -8.94 1.76
N GLN A 114 -11.43 -9.38 0.70
CA GLN A 114 -12.76 -9.98 0.71
C GLN A 114 -12.71 -11.36 0.07
N LEU A 115 -13.53 -12.27 0.59
CA LEU A 115 -13.60 -13.65 0.12
C LEU A 115 -14.93 -13.88 -0.60
N PHE A 116 -14.87 -14.56 -1.73
CA PHE A 116 -16.01 -14.91 -2.57
C PHE A 116 -15.98 -16.38 -2.96
N GLY A 117 -17.16 -16.93 -3.24
CA GLY A 117 -17.36 -18.32 -3.62
C GLY A 117 -18.11 -19.12 -2.55
N LYS A 118 -18.37 -20.39 -2.85
CA LYS A 118 -19.10 -21.31 -1.96
C LYS A 118 -18.22 -21.90 -0.84
N ASP A 119 -16.91 -21.92 -1.03
CA ASP A 119 -15.95 -22.59 -0.13
C ASP A 119 -15.20 -21.58 0.76
N VAL A 120 -15.71 -20.35 0.91
CA VAL A 120 -15.08 -19.27 1.70
C VAL A 120 -14.82 -19.66 3.15
N ASP A 121 -15.61 -20.60 3.69
CA ASP A 121 -15.46 -21.10 5.06
C ASP A 121 -14.17 -21.91 5.29
N PHE A 122 -13.42 -22.25 4.24
CA PHE A 122 -12.15 -22.97 4.36
C PHE A 122 -11.00 -22.06 4.82
N VAL A 123 -11.19 -20.74 4.70
CA VAL A 123 -10.19 -19.74 5.03
C VAL A 123 -10.79 -18.64 5.89
N GLU A 124 -9.91 -17.77 6.38
CA GLU A 124 -10.27 -16.51 7.02
C GLU A 124 -9.25 -15.44 6.62
N ILE A 125 -9.65 -14.17 6.78
CA ILE A 125 -8.75 -13.02 6.59
C ILE A 125 -8.20 -12.60 7.95
N GLN A 126 -6.87 -12.56 8.05
CA GLN A 126 -6.16 -12.00 9.20
C GLN A 126 -5.41 -10.75 8.78
N MET A 127 -5.63 -9.65 9.51
CA MET A 127 -4.85 -8.43 9.36
C MET A 127 -3.61 -8.50 10.23
N LYS A 128 -2.42 -8.40 9.64
CA LYS A 128 -1.15 -8.38 10.38
C LYS A 128 -0.18 -7.38 9.75
N ASN A 129 0.33 -6.46 10.57
CA ASN A 129 1.30 -5.43 10.17
C ASN A 129 0.84 -4.63 8.93
N GLY A 130 -0.46 -4.29 8.84
CA GLY A 130 -1.00 -3.54 7.69
C GLY A 130 -1.30 -4.38 6.44
N HIS A 131 -1.01 -5.68 6.45
CA HIS A 131 -1.29 -6.58 5.33
C HIS A 131 -2.50 -7.48 5.59
N ALA A 132 -3.27 -7.73 4.54
CA ALA A 132 -4.37 -8.68 4.54
C ALA A 132 -3.85 -10.08 4.17
N ARG A 133 -4.01 -11.04 5.08
CA ARG A 133 -3.52 -12.42 4.93
C ARG A 133 -4.70 -13.38 4.85
N VAL A 134 -4.74 -14.19 3.81
CA VAL A 134 -5.68 -15.30 3.66
C VAL A 134 -5.02 -16.52 4.25
N VAL A 135 -5.58 -17.02 5.35
CA VAL A 135 -5.05 -18.17 6.09
C VAL A 135 -6.09 -19.29 6.10
N PRO A 136 -5.68 -20.57 6.21
CA PRO A 136 -6.61 -21.65 6.50
C PRO A 136 -7.32 -21.37 7.83
N ARG A 137 -8.60 -21.71 7.93
CA ARG A 137 -9.37 -21.49 9.17
C ARG A 137 -8.79 -22.31 10.34
N ASP A 138 -8.74 -21.70 11.53
CA ASP A 138 -8.28 -22.32 12.77
C ASP A 138 -9.44 -22.44 13.79
N PRO A 139 -9.77 -23.64 14.31
CA PRO A 139 -9.16 -24.95 14.04
C PRO A 139 -9.53 -25.54 12.66
N PRO A 140 -8.59 -26.23 11.97
CA PRO A 140 -7.37 -26.82 12.52
C PRO A 140 -6.06 -26.09 12.14
N GLY A 141 -6.12 -24.97 11.40
CA GLY A 141 -4.94 -24.28 10.89
C GLY A 141 -4.35 -24.87 9.61
N PHE A 142 -5.10 -25.71 8.89
CA PHE A 142 -4.73 -26.28 7.58
C PHE A 142 -5.97 -26.51 6.70
N TYR A 143 -5.77 -26.63 5.38
CA TYR A 143 -6.83 -26.88 4.42
C TYR A 143 -7.37 -28.31 4.55
N LYS A 144 -8.63 -28.48 4.99
CA LYS A 144 -9.24 -29.80 5.26
C LYS A 144 -9.92 -30.46 4.06
N SER A 145 -10.39 -29.67 3.10
CA SER A 145 -11.23 -30.13 2.00
C SER A 145 -10.85 -29.45 0.70
N SER A 146 -11.02 -30.17 -0.41
CA SER A 146 -10.87 -29.62 -1.75
C SER A 146 -11.95 -28.58 -2.03
N GLY A 147 -11.61 -27.53 -2.76
CA GLY A 147 -12.54 -26.46 -3.08
C GLY A 147 -11.86 -25.27 -3.74
N GLN A 148 -12.59 -24.18 -3.88
CA GLN A 148 -12.09 -22.97 -4.53
C GLN A 148 -12.59 -21.72 -3.84
N VAL A 149 -11.66 -20.81 -3.56
CA VAL A 149 -11.96 -19.51 -2.94
C VAL A 149 -11.40 -18.41 -3.83
N GLN A 150 -12.23 -17.40 -4.11
CA GLN A 150 -11.78 -16.19 -4.78
C GLN A 150 -11.50 -15.11 -3.72
N VAL A 151 -10.34 -14.48 -3.83
CA VAL A 151 -9.88 -13.40 -2.97
C VAL A 151 -9.85 -12.12 -3.78
N ASN A 152 -10.53 -11.10 -3.30
CA ASN A 152 -10.41 -9.73 -3.79
C ASN A 152 -9.51 -8.96 -2.82
N CYS A 153 -8.36 -8.52 -3.30
CA CYS A 153 -7.41 -7.71 -2.55
C CYS A 153 -7.57 -6.24 -2.95
N VAL A 154 -7.66 -5.35 -1.97
CA VAL A 154 -7.78 -3.91 -2.17
C VAL A 154 -6.69 -3.20 -1.36
N PHE A 155 -5.89 -2.38 -2.05
CA PHE A 155 -4.96 -1.44 -1.45
C PHE A 155 -5.54 -0.03 -1.58
N SER A 156 -5.68 0.68 -0.48
CA SER A 156 -6.29 2.01 -0.43
C SER A 156 -5.49 2.99 0.42
N THR A 157 -5.76 4.29 0.24
CA THR A 157 -5.34 5.30 1.19
C THR A 157 -6.02 5.09 2.55
N PRO A 158 -5.51 5.68 3.64
CA PRO A 158 -6.18 5.65 4.94
C PRO A 158 -7.57 6.30 4.93
N THR A 159 -7.84 7.20 3.98
CA THR A 159 -9.15 7.84 3.76
C THR A 159 -10.13 6.97 2.95
N GLY A 160 -9.66 5.87 2.37
CA GLY A 160 -10.49 4.89 1.65
C GLY A 160 -10.45 4.99 0.13
N ASP A 161 -9.61 5.86 -0.45
CA ASP A 161 -9.45 5.94 -1.90
C ASP A 161 -8.69 4.72 -2.42
N ILE A 162 -9.28 3.98 -3.35
CA ILE A 162 -8.68 2.75 -3.88
C ILE A 162 -7.49 3.12 -4.77
N ILE A 163 -6.31 2.63 -4.38
CA ILE A 163 -5.07 2.75 -5.14
C ILE A 163 -4.95 1.59 -6.12
N HIS A 164 -5.19 0.37 -5.65
CA HIS A 164 -5.10 -0.82 -6.48
C HIS A 164 -6.08 -1.90 -6.02
N GLN A 165 -6.64 -2.64 -6.96
CA GLN A 165 -7.55 -3.74 -6.67
C GLN A 165 -7.34 -4.88 -7.66
N PHE A 166 -7.34 -6.11 -7.16
CA PHE A 166 -7.21 -7.29 -8.00
C PHE A 166 -7.86 -8.53 -7.37
N ASN A 167 -8.19 -9.51 -8.20
CA ASN A 167 -8.75 -10.78 -7.76
C ASN A 167 -7.77 -11.93 -8.03
N ARG A 168 -7.74 -12.91 -7.13
CA ARG A 168 -7.01 -14.18 -7.29
C ARG A 168 -7.84 -15.34 -6.81
N THR A 169 -7.67 -16.48 -7.45
CA THR A 169 -8.31 -17.72 -7.05
C THR A 169 -7.31 -18.61 -6.32
N ILE A 170 -7.71 -19.17 -5.18
CA ILE A 170 -6.99 -20.24 -4.50
C ILE A 170 -7.78 -21.53 -4.72
N THR A 171 -7.18 -22.49 -5.41
CA THR A 171 -7.75 -23.81 -5.63
C THR A 171 -7.10 -24.81 -4.68
N ILE A 172 -7.90 -25.41 -3.82
CA ILE A 172 -7.48 -26.45 -2.89
C ILE A 172 -7.75 -27.80 -3.55
N THR A 173 -6.70 -28.56 -3.83
CA THR A 173 -6.79 -29.88 -4.47
C THR A 173 -6.64 -31.00 -3.44
N GLY A 174 -7.49 -32.01 -3.56
CA GLY A 174 -7.38 -33.25 -2.79
C GLY A 174 -6.24 -34.12 -3.32
N LYS A 175 -5.69 -34.96 -2.45
CA LYS A 175 -4.86 -36.09 -2.87
C LYS A 175 -5.71 -37.17 -3.53
#